data_AF-A0A3D5US80-F1
#
_entry.id   AF-A0A3D5US80-F1
#
_cell.length_a   1.000
_cell.length_b   1.000
_cell.length_c   1.000
_cell.angle_alpha   90.00
_cell.angle_beta   90.00
_cell.angle_gamma   90.00
#
_symmetry.space_group_name_H-M   'P 1'
#
loop_
_entity.id
_entity.type
_entity.pdbx_description
1 polymer ?
#
loop_
_entity_poly.entity_id
_entity_poly.type
_entity_poly.pdbx_seq_one_letter_code
_entity_poly.pdbx_strand_id
1 'polypeptide(L)'
;MLAGVLSYPVALADMNECSRADYAVWETRSLRWLSGRYGDTLASVVRHEDESFPHLHYFIVPRLTSDRRLDLEAVHPGIAAREAAKRDGKSAKEANRDYCEAMRGLQDDFHAYVGLFHGHLREGPRRRRLSRGAYLAEKRNAKRRAETMTKAEGRLTELEAFKLAAAGADKVQHRAELLEREVLDLREENRTLTLEKADLVPKLEEAQGRMEGYRFDASQTAKAFAMLVALVTTGRDRCRTALLSMPRPRQVGKDVWQRLQGFLTGDDDDEGMPFERRRRSYERE
;
A
#
# COMPACT_ATOMS: atom_id res chain seq x y z
N MET A 1 -4.67 27.95 -39.64
CA MET A 1 -5.04 28.14 -38.23
C MET A 1 -6.56 28.23 -38.18
N LEU A 2 -7.19 27.63 -37.17
CA LEU A 2 -8.62 27.76 -36.89
C LEU A 2 -8.77 28.54 -35.58
N ALA A 3 -9.68 29.50 -35.55
CA ALA A 3 -10.03 30.24 -34.35
C ALA A 3 -11.55 30.13 -34.13
N GLY A 4 -11.96 30.06 -32.88
CA GLY A 4 -13.37 30.07 -32.53
C GLY A 4 -13.62 30.73 -31.17
N VAL A 5 -14.91 30.96 -30.91
CA VAL A 5 -15.37 31.63 -29.69
C VAL A 5 -16.47 30.79 -29.06
N LEU A 6 -16.39 30.57 -27.75
CA LEU A 6 -17.45 30.01 -26.93
C LEU A 6 -17.91 31.09 -25.96
N SER A 7 -19.17 31.49 -26.01
CA SER A 7 -19.70 32.57 -25.17
C SER A 7 -20.75 32.05 -24.18
N TYR A 8 -20.71 32.57 -22.96
CA TYR A 8 -21.70 32.26 -21.93
C TYR A 8 -22.85 33.29 -21.96
N PRO A 9 -24.13 32.87 -21.80
CA PRO A 9 -25.28 33.73 -22.09
C PRO A 9 -25.66 34.72 -20.98
N VAL A 10 -24.93 34.77 -19.86
CA VAL A 10 -25.17 35.72 -18.75
C VAL A 10 -24.07 36.76 -18.74
N ALA A 11 -24.44 38.04 -18.67
CA ALA A 11 -23.48 39.13 -18.62
C ALA A 11 -22.77 39.17 -17.26
N LEU A 12 -21.50 39.57 -17.25
CA LEU A 12 -20.68 39.63 -16.01
C LEU A 12 -21.31 40.51 -14.92
N ALA A 13 -21.95 41.60 -15.33
CA ALA A 13 -22.65 42.53 -14.43
C ALA A 13 -23.88 41.88 -13.75
N ASP A 14 -24.51 40.92 -14.42
CA ASP A 14 -25.73 40.25 -13.94
C ASP A 14 -25.43 38.94 -13.17
N MET A 15 -24.15 38.58 -13.03
CA MET A 15 -23.75 37.32 -12.41
C MET A 15 -23.84 37.35 -10.88
N ASN A 16 -24.75 36.54 -10.34
CA ASN A 16 -24.80 36.15 -8.93
C ASN A 16 -23.95 34.88 -8.66
N GLU A 17 -23.85 34.49 -7.39
CA GLU A 17 -23.09 33.31 -6.94
C GLU A 17 -23.46 32.03 -7.70
N CYS A 18 -24.75 31.73 -7.86
CA CYS A 18 -25.21 30.56 -8.60
C CYS A 18 -24.76 30.58 -10.08
N SER A 19 -24.87 31.74 -10.75
CA SER A 19 -24.44 31.85 -12.15
C SER A 19 -22.91 31.85 -12.32
N ARG A 20 -22.15 32.29 -11.32
CA ARG A 20 -20.68 32.17 -11.33
C ARG A 20 -20.25 30.72 -11.16
N ALA A 21 -20.92 29.98 -10.27
CA ALA A 21 -20.71 28.54 -10.13
C ALA A 21 -21.06 27.78 -11.41
N ASP A 22 -22.21 28.09 -12.03
CA ASP A 22 -22.61 27.52 -13.32
C ASP A 22 -21.62 27.86 -14.44
N TYR A 23 -21.13 29.11 -14.49
CA TYR A 23 -20.08 29.53 -15.43
C TYR A 23 -18.77 28.74 -15.26
N ALA A 24 -18.31 28.52 -14.03
CA ALA A 24 -17.08 27.75 -13.77
C ALA A 24 -17.22 26.28 -14.23
N VAL A 25 -18.40 25.67 -14.04
CA VAL A 25 -18.70 24.33 -14.55
C VAL A 25 -18.76 24.34 -16.08
N TRP A 26 -19.40 25.35 -16.67
CA TRP A 26 -19.49 25.54 -18.12
C TRP A 26 -18.12 25.70 -18.76
N GLU A 27 -17.24 26.50 -18.15
CA GLU A 27 -15.87 26.73 -18.60
C GLU A 27 -15.08 25.42 -18.56
N THR A 28 -15.08 24.73 -17.42
CA THR A 28 -14.38 23.44 -17.26
C THR A 28 -14.84 22.42 -18.29
N ARG A 29 -16.15 22.34 -18.53
CA ARG A 29 -16.74 21.41 -19.49
C ARG A 29 -16.41 21.79 -20.94
N SER A 30 -16.38 23.08 -21.24
CA SER A 30 -15.97 23.62 -22.55
C SER A 30 -14.50 23.32 -22.84
N LEU A 31 -13.62 23.49 -21.86
CA LEU A 31 -12.20 23.13 -21.96
C LEU A 31 -12.01 21.63 -22.20
N ARG A 32 -12.77 20.77 -21.49
CA ARG A 32 -12.77 19.32 -21.74
C ARG A 32 -13.24 18.97 -23.14
N TRP A 33 -14.29 19.62 -23.64
CA TRP A 33 -14.76 19.40 -25.01
C TRP A 33 -13.70 19.82 -26.04
N LEU A 34 -13.09 21.00 -25.88
CA LEU A 34 -12.02 21.48 -26.77
C LEU A 34 -10.81 20.54 -26.76
N SER A 35 -10.36 20.13 -25.57
CA SER A 35 -9.23 19.22 -25.39
C SER A 35 -9.52 17.83 -25.98
N GLY A 36 -10.68 17.25 -25.69
CA GLY A 36 -11.08 15.95 -26.24
C GLY A 36 -11.22 15.97 -27.76
N ARG A 37 -11.66 17.09 -28.35
CA ARG A 37 -11.87 17.21 -29.78
C ARG A 37 -10.59 17.48 -30.56
N TYR A 38 -9.74 18.39 -30.08
CA TYR A 38 -8.58 18.88 -30.84
C TYR A 38 -7.25 18.35 -30.32
N GLY A 39 -7.22 17.77 -29.12
CA GLY A 39 -6.02 17.21 -28.50
C GLY A 39 -4.82 18.16 -28.60
N ASP A 40 -3.68 17.64 -29.03
CA ASP A 40 -2.43 18.39 -29.18
C ASP A 40 -2.49 19.55 -30.19
N THR A 41 -3.51 19.62 -31.05
CA THR A 41 -3.64 20.74 -32.01
C THR A 41 -4.27 21.99 -31.38
N LEU A 42 -4.85 21.88 -30.17
CA LEU A 42 -5.33 23.01 -29.39
C LEU A 42 -4.14 23.80 -28.84
N ALA A 43 -3.86 24.94 -29.45
CA ALA A 43 -2.68 25.74 -29.13
C ALA A 43 -2.90 26.68 -27.94
N SER A 44 -4.08 27.27 -27.82
CA SER A 44 -4.38 28.22 -26.74
C SER A 44 -5.88 28.35 -26.53
N VAL A 45 -6.27 28.59 -25.28
CA VAL A 45 -7.61 29.06 -24.90
C VAL A 45 -7.43 30.28 -24.00
N VAL A 46 -7.97 31.42 -24.43
CA VAL A 46 -7.89 32.70 -23.73
C VAL A 46 -9.29 33.07 -23.26
N ARG A 47 -9.43 33.23 -21.94
CA ARG A 47 -10.66 33.69 -21.32
C ARG A 47 -10.71 35.21 -21.29
N HIS A 48 -11.81 35.79 -21.76
CA HIS A 48 -12.09 37.22 -21.71
C HIS A 48 -13.14 37.50 -20.64
N GLU A 49 -12.79 38.39 -19.70
CA GLU A 49 -13.65 38.89 -18.62
C GLU A 49 -13.75 40.42 -18.61
N ASP A 50 -13.17 41.08 -19.61
CA ASP A 50 -13.14 42.53 -19.81
C ASP A 50 -14.27 43.03 -20.71
N GLU A 51 -15.11 42.12 -21.22
CA GLU A 51 -16.28 42.41 -22.05
C GLU A 51 -17.60 42.09 -21.33
N SER A 52 -18.74 42.53 -21.88
CA SER A 52 -20.04 42.36 -21.22
C SER A 52 -20.41 40.90 -20.91
N PHE A 53 -20.06 39.97 -21.81
CA PHE A 53 -20.33 38.54 -21.66
C PHE A 53 -19.02 37.77 -21.63
N PRO A 54 -18.80 36.90 -20.62
CA PRO A 54 -17.58 36.13 -20.57
C PRO A 54 -17.56 35.10 -21.69
N HIS A 55 -16.40 34.94 -22.31
CA HIS A 55 -16.22 34.03 -23.43
C HIS A 55 -14.77 33.54 -23.53
N LEU A 56 -14.60 32.45 -24.25
CA LEU A 56 -13.33 31.79 -24.49
C LEU A 56 -12.99 31.90 -25.97
N HIS A 57 -11.87 32.55 -26.27
CA HIS A 57 -11.21 32.44 -27.56
C HIS A 57 -10.35 31.19 -27.58
N TYR A 58 -10.54 30.32 -28.56
CA TYR A 58 -9.67 29.16 -28.73
C TYR A 58 -9.01 29.17 -30.11
N PHE A 59 -7.76 28.69 -30.11
CA PHE A 59 -6.89 28.71 -31.27
C PHE A 59 -6.35 27.31 -31.51
N ILE A 60 -6.50 26.85 -32.75
CA ILE A 60 -6.09 25.52 -33.20
C ILE A 60 -5.07 25.67 -34.32
N VAL A 61 -3.93 25.01 -34.14
CA VAL A 61 -2.84 24.96 -35.11
C VAL A 61 -2.76 23.53 -35.65
N PRO A 62 -3.27 23.28 -36.87
CA PRO A 62 -3.19 21.97 -37.47
C PRO A 62 -1.73 21.55 -37.73
N ARG A 63 -1.50 20.24 -37.75
CA ARG A 63 -0.20 19.69 -38.13
C ARG A 63 0.10 20.03 -39.60
N LEU A 64 1.39 20.05 -39.93
CA LEU A 64 1.84 20.19 -41.30
C LEU A 64 1.73 18.85 -42.02
N THR A 65 1.28 18.88 -43.27
CA THR A 65 1.39 17.76 -44.20
C THR A 65 2.84 17.55 -44.63
N SER A 66 3.13 16.44 -45.32
CA SER A 66 4.45 16.15 -45.93
C SER A 66 4.98 17.33 -46.76
N ASP A 67 4.07 18.04 -47.42
CA ASP A 67 4.39 19.14 -48.33
C ASP A 67 4.43 20.49 -47.61
N ARG A 68 4.55 20.47 -46.28
CA ARG A 68 4.63 21.66 -45.40
C ARG A 68 3.42 22.59 -45.50
N ARG A 69 2.22 22.04 -45.72
CA ARG A 69 0.95 22.81 -45.71
C ARG A 69 0.17 22.53 -44.44
N LEU A 70 -0.58 23.52 -43.95
CA LEU A 70 -1.50 23.32 -42.83
C LEU A 70 -2.67 22.44 -43.24
N ASP A 71 -2.86 21.31 -42.55
CA ASP A 71 -3.99 20.41 -42.79
C ASP A 71 -5.27 20.94 -42.12
N LEU A 72 -6.00 21.80 -42.83
CA LEU A 72 -7.26 22.34 -42.33
C LEU A 72 -8.40 21.31 -42.33
N GLU A 73 -8.34 20.27 -43.17
CA GLU A 73 -9.36 19.21 -43.19
C GLU A 73 -9.31 18.39 -41.90
N ALA A 74 -8.11 18.20 -41.32
CA ALA A 74 -7.96 17.50 -40.04
C ALA A 74 -8.63 18.21 -38.84
N VAL A 75 -8.81 19.53 -38.89
CA VAL A 75 -9.31 20.31 -37.73
C VAL A 75 -10.63 21.04 -37.98
N HIS A 76 -11.04 21.27 -39.23
CA HIS A 76 -12.27 21.98 -39.55
C HIS A 76 -13.27 21.06 -40.28
N PRO A 77 -14.30 20.52 -39.60
CA PRO A 77 -15.19 19.50 -40.17
C PRO A 77 -15.95 20.00 -41.41
N GLY A 78 -16.34 21.27 -41.45
CA GLY A 78 -16.93 21.88 -42.64
C GLY A 78 -16.01 21.85 -43.87
N ILE A 79 -14.74 22.26 -43.72
CA ILE A 79 -13.76 22.23 -44.81
C ILE A 79 -13.52 20.80 -45.25
N ALA A 80 -13.34 19.87 -44.32
CA ALA A 80 -13.18 18.44 -44.61
C ALA A 80 -14.34 17.90 -45.48
N ALA A 81 -15.59 18.16 -45.06
CA ALA A 81 -16.78 17.73 -45.80
C ALA A 81 -16.85 18.37 -47.20
N ARG A 82 -16.53 19.66 -47.32
CA ARG A 82 -16.53 20.37 -48.60
C ARG A 82 -15.48 19.82 -49.57
N GLU A 83 -14.26 19.60 -49.11
CA GLU A 83 -13.18 19.10 -49.98
C GLU A 83 -13.41 17.64 -50.34
N ALA A 84 -13.96 16.81 -49.44
CA ALA A 84 -14.42 15.46 -49.76
C ALA A 84 -15.49 15.47 -50.87
N ALA A 85 -16.52 16.31 -50.73
CA ALA A 85 -17.56 16.45 -51.75
C ALA A 85 -17.03 16.89 -53.13
N LYS A 86 -16.02 17.76 -53.16
CA LYS A 86 -15.36 18.15 -54.42
C LYS A 86 -14.56 17.00 -55.04
N ARG A 87 -13.85 16.21 -54.22
CA ARG A 87 -13.12 15.01 -54.68
C ARG A 87 -14.09 13.98 -55.28
N ASP A 88 -15.30 13.88 -54.74
CA ASP A 88 -16.39 13.04 -55.26
C ASP A 88 -17.08 13.62 -56.51
N GLY A 89 -16.62 14.78 -57.02
CA GLY A 89 -17.18 15.41 -58.22
C GLY A 89 -18.54 16.10 -58.01
N LYS A 90 -18.98 16.31 -56.77
CA LYS A 90 -20.25 17.00 -56.49
C LYS A 90 -20.19 18.47 -56.92
N SER A 91 -21.35 19.03 -57.26
CA SER A 91 -21.44 20.46 -57.60
C SER A 91 -21.06 21.36 -56.41
N ALA A 92 -20.65 22.59 -56.69
CA ALA A 92 -20.33 23.58 -55.65
C ALA A 92 -21.49 23.79 -54.65
N LYS A 93 -22.74 23.71 -55.13
CA LYS A 93 -23.94 23.81 -54.29
C LYS A 93 -24.05 22.65 -53.30
N GLU A 94 -23.76 21.44 -53.76
CA GLU A 94 -23.79 20.23 -52.92
C GLU A 94 -22.64 20.23 -51.93
N ALA A 95 -21.42 20.58 -52.36
CA ALA A 95 -20.28 20.71 -51.45
C ALA A 95 -20.54 21.76 -50.34
N ASN A 96 -21.25 22.85 -50.66
CA ASN A 96 -21.66 23.84 -49.66
C ASN A 96 -22.75 23.33 -48.71
N ARG A 97 -23.64 22.46 -49.18
CA ARG A 97 -24.65 21.79 -48.33
C ARG A 97 -23.95 20.88 -47.32
N ASP A 98 -23.00 20.07 -47.78
CA ASP A 98 -22.23 19.15 -46.94
C ASP A 98 -21.37 19.92 -45.91
N TYR A 99 -20.78 21.05 -46.31
CA TYR A 99 -20.13 21.99 -45.38
C TYR A 99 -21.08 22.46 -44.27
N CYS A 100 -22.28 22.95 -44.65
CA CYS A 100 -23.25 23.47 -43.70
C CYS A 100 -23.74 22.39 -42.74
N GLU A 101 -23.94 21.17 -43.23
CA GLU A 101 -24.33 20.02 -42.42
C GLU A 101 -23.26 19.63 -41.41
N ALA A 102 -22.00 19.53 -41.82
CA ALA A 102 -20.88 19.26 -40.93
C ALA A 102 -20.73 20.33 -39.85
N MET A 103 -20.96 21.61 -40.18
CA MET A 103 -20.93 22.69 -39.19
C MET A 103 -22.13 22.69 -38.25
N ARG A 104 -23.30 22.19 -38.68
CA ARG A 104 -24.42 21.93 -37.76
C ARG A 104 -24.07 20.80 -36.80
N GLY A 105 -23.48 19.71 -37.30
CA GLY A 105 -23.00 18.60 -36.47
C GLY A 105 -22.00 19.05 -35.41
N LEU A 106 -21.07 19.95 -35.75
CA LEU A 106 -20.13 20.53 -34.77
C LEU A 106 -20.85 21.27 -33.64
N GLN A 107 -21.88 22.05 -33.97
CA GLN A 107 -22.68 22.77 -32.99
C GLN A 107 -23.59 21.82 -32.18
N ASP A 108 -24.08 20.74 -32.79
CA ASP A 108 -24.88 19.70 -32.13
C ASP A 108 -24.03 18.93 -31.11
N ASP A 109 -22.80 18.58 -31.48
CA ASP A 109 -21.80 17.94 -30.61
C ASP A 109 -21.48 18.83 -29.39
N PHE A 110 -21.17 20.12 -29.62
CA PHE A 110 -20.96 21.07 -28.53
C PHE A 110 -22.21 21.24 -27.65
N HIS A 111 -23.39 21.29 -28.24
CA HIS A 111 -24.64 21.41 -27.49
C HIS A 111 -24.91 20.15 -26.64
N ALA A 112 -24.75 18.96 -27.20
CA ALA A 112 -24.93 17.71 -26.49
C ALA A 112 -23.94 17.58 -25.32
N TYR A 113 -22.66 17.93 -25.56
CA TYR A 113 -21.63 17.80 -24.54
C TYR A 113 -21.70 18.91 -23.50
N VAL A 114 -21.90 20.18 -23.88
CA VAL A 114 -21.84 21.34 -22.96
C VAL A 114 -23.22 21.95 -22.75
N GLY A 115 -23.89 22.36 -23.84
CA GLY A 115 -25.09 23.19 -23.77
C GLY A 115 -26.26 22.54 -23.03
N LEU A 116 -26.48 21.23 -23.21
CA LEU A 116 -27.56 20.48 -22.61
C LEU A 116 -27.49 20.49 -21.08
N PHE A 117 -26.28 20.42 -20.52
CA PHE A 117 -26.02 20.39 -19.08
C PHE A 117 -26.17 21.76 -18.40
N HIS A 118 -26.17 22.83 -19.18
CA HIS A 118 -26.36 24.20 -18.70
C HIS A 118 -27.72 24.78 -19.11
N GLY A 119 -28.61 23.94 -19.67
CA GLY A 119 -29.94 24.35 -20.11
C GLY A 119 -29.91 25.35 -21.26
N HIS A 120 -28.82 25.38 -22.02
CA HIS A 120 -28.70 26.21 -23.22
C HIS A 120 -29.58 25.64 -24.33
N LEU A 121 -30.14 26.53 -25.14
CA LEU A 121 -30.86 26.13 -26.33
C LEU A 121 -29.88 25.96 -27.49
N ARG A 122 -30.08 24.90 -28.27
CA ARG A 122 -29.31 24.64 -29.48
C ARG A 122 -29.51 25.71 -30.54
N GLU A 123 -30.74 26.20 -30.65
CA GLU A 123 -31.13 27.24 -31.59
C GLU A 123 -31.71 28.45 -30.86
N GLY A 124 -31.31 29.65 -31.28
CA GLY A 124 -31.86 30.89 -30.73
C GLY A 124 -33.28 31.18 -31.25
N PRO A 125 -34.05 32.03 -30.52
CA PRO A 125 -35.45 32.33 -30.84
C PRO A 125 -35.64 32.96 -32.22
N ARG A 126 -34.67 33.78 -32.66
CA ARG A 126 -34.69 34.45 -33.96
C ARG A 126 -34.58 33.48 -35.13
N ARG A 127 -34.00 32.29 -34.92
CA ARG A 127 -33.84 31.28 -35.98
C ARG A 127 -35.15 30.52 -36.25
N ARG A 128 -35.94 30.26 -35.20
CA ARG A 128 -37.18 29.48 -35.25
C ARG A 128 -38.46 30.32 -35.28
N ARG A 129 -38.39 31.66 -35.33
CA ARG A 129 -39.52 32.61 -35.25
C ARG A 129 -40.54 32.23 -34.16
N LEU A 130 -40.05 31.97 -32.95
CA LEU A 130 -40.92 31.58 -31.83
C LEU A 130 -41.62 32.78 -31.20
N SER A 131 -42.86 32.58 -30.75
CA SER A 131 -43.51 33.53 -29.84
C SER A 131 -42.76 33.59 -28.52
N ARG A 132 -42.88 34.72 -27.80
CA ARG A 132 -42.23 34.89 -26.48
C ARG A 132 -42.63 33.79 -25.49
N GLY A 133 -43.91 33.40 -25.49
CA GLY A 133 -44.42 32.32 -24.62
C GLY A 133 -43.79 30.96 -24.95
N ALA A 134 -43.72 30.61 -26.23
CA ALA A 134 -43.07 29.38 -26.68
C ALA A 134 -41.57 29.36 -26.35
N TYR A 135 -40.88 30.47 -26.54
CA TYR A 135 -39.46 30.61 -26.19
C TYR A 135 -39.20 30.42 -24.68
N LEU A 136 -40.02 31.04 -23.83
CA LEU A 136 -39.91 30.86 -22.38
C LEU A 136 -40.21 29.42 -21.95
N ALA A 137 -41.17 28.76 -22.59
CA ALA A 137 -41.45 27.35 -22.34
C ALA A 137 -40.27 26.45 -22.75
N GLU A 138 -39.63 26.74 -23.88
CA GLU A 138 -38.45 26.01 -24.33
C GLU A 138 -37.27 26.19 -23.37
N LYS A 139 -37.01 27.42 -22.92
CA LYS A 139 -35.97 27.70 -21.91
C LYS A 139 -36.22 26.96 -20.59
N ARG A 140 -37.48 26.90 -20.12
CA ARG A 140 -37.85 26.09 -18.94
C ARG A 140 -37.62 24.60 -19.15
N ASN A 141 -37.93 24.08 -20.33
CA ASN A 141 -37.72 22.67 -20.66
C ASN A 141 -36.23 22.33 -20.76
N ALA A 142 -35.41 23.22 -21.33
CA ALA A 142 -33.97 23.06 -21.39
C ALA A 142 -33.36 23.03 -19.98
N LYS A 143 -33.78 23.93 -19.08
CA LYS A 143 -33.34 23.90 -17.68
C LYS A 143 -33.71 22.59 -16.97
N ARG A 144 -34.94 22.09 -17.15
CA ARG A 144 -35.36 20.80 -16.58
C ARG A 144 -34.53 19.63 -17.10
N ARG A 145 -34.21 19.62 -18.39
CA ARG A 145 -33.33 18.61 -19.00
C ARG A 145 -31.92 18.69 -18.39
N ALA A 146 -31.37 19.88 -18.23
CA ALA A 146 -30.08 20.09 -17.59
C ALA A 146 -30.05 19.49 -16.17
N GLU A 147 -31.07 19.79 -15.35
CA GLU A 147 -31.20 19.22 -14.01
C GLU A 147 -31.27 17.68 -14.02
N THR A 148 -31.98 17.09 -14.98
CA THR A 148 -32.00 15.62 -15.16
C THR A 148 -30.62 15.08 -15.55
N MET A 149 -29.92 15.75 -16.46
CA MET A 149 -28.61 15.32 -16.94
C MET A 149 -27.55 15.41 -15.85
N THR A 150 -27.50 16.50 -15.07
CA THR A 150 -26.59 16.64 -13.93
C THR A 150 -26.84 15.57 -12.87
N LYS A 151 -28.12 15.26 -12.58
CA LYS A 151 -28.46 14.15 -11.67
C LYS A 151 -28.03 12.79 -12.21
N ALA A 152 -28.16 12.56 -13.52
CA ALA A 152 -27.72 11.32 -14.15
C ALA A 152 -26.20 11.17 -14.10
N GLU A 153 -25.44 12.24 -14.34
CA GLU A 153 -23.98 12.25 -14.19
C GLU A 153 -23.56 11.96 -12.75
N GLY A 154 -24.19 12.61 -11.76
CA GLY A 154 -23.92 12.33 -10.35
C GLY A 154 -24.17 10.86 -9.96
N ARG A 155 -25.23 10.25 -10.49
CA ARG A 155 -25.50 8.82 -10.28
C ARG A 155 -24.48 7.91 -10.95
N LEU A 156 -23.98 8.29 -12.13
CA LEU A 156 -22.93 7.55 -12.82
C LEU A 156 -21.63 7.59 -12.03
N THR A 157 -21.22 8.75 -11.53
CA THR A 157 -20.01 8.87 -10.70
C THR A 157 -20.16 8.15 -9.37
N GLU A 158 -21.33 8.21 -8.73
CA GLU A 158 -21.64 7.40 -7.54
C GLU A 158 -21.53 5.89 -7.82
N LEU A 159 -22.06 5.45 -8.96
CA LEU A 159 -22.02 4.04 -9.37
C LEU A 159 -20.59 3.58 -9.71
N GLU A 160 -19.78 4.43 -10.31
CA GLU A 160 -18.35 4.17 -10.55
C GLU A 160 -17.57 4.08 -9.24
N ALA A 161 -17.81 5.00 -8.30
CA ALA A 161 -17.21 4.95 -6.97
C ALA A 161 -17.64 3.69 -6.20
N PHE A 162 -18.92 3.31 -6.30
CA PHE A 162 -19.45 2.08 -5.71
C PHE A 162 -18.77 0.84 -6.29
N LYS A 163 -18.64 0.75 -7.64
CA LYS A 163 -17.93 -0.36 -8.30
C LYS A 163 -16.47 -0.47 -7.84
N LEU A 164 -15.78 0.67 -7.71
CA LEU A 164 -14.40 0.70 -7.23
C LEU A 164 -14.30 0.25 -5.77
N ALA A 165 -15.22 0.67 -4.91
CA ALA A 165 -15.30 0.25 -3.52
C ALA A 165 -15.58 -1.26 -3.39
N ALA A 166 -16.51 -1.80 -4.17
CA ALA A 166 -16.79 -3.23 -4.22
C ALA A 166 -15.57 -4.05 -4.65
N ALA A 167 -14.87 -3.62 -5.71
CA ALA A 167 -13.62 -4.25 -6.14
C ALA A 167 -12.51 -4.16 -5.06
N GLY A 168 -12.52 -3.12 -4.22
CA GLY A 168 -11.65 -3.01 -3.05
C GLY A 168 -12.02 -4.00 -1.94
N ALA A 169 -13.31 -4.16 -1.66
CA ALA A 169 -13.83 -5.09 -0.65
C ALA A 169 -13.46 -6.54 -0.98
N ASP A 170 -13.60 -6.96 -2.23
CA ASP A 170 -13.20 -8.31 -2.68
C ASP A 170 -11.71 -8.59 -2.43
N LYS A 171 -10.85 -7.58 -2.68
CA LYS A 171 -9.41 -7.68 -2.41
C LYS A 171 -9.09 -7.80 -0.92
N VAL A 172 -9.81 -7.06 -0.07
CA VAL A 172 -9.64 -7.13 1.39
C VAL A 172 -10.08 -8.49 1.92
N GLN A 173 -11.22 -9.01 1.45
CA GLN A 173 -11.72 -10.32 1.85
C GLN A 173 -10.72 -11.42 1.47
N HIS A 174 -10.23 -11.42 0.22
CA HIS A 174 -9.23 -12.39 -0.22
C HIS A 174 -7.95 -12.32 0.63
N ARG A 175 -7.48 -11.12 0.99
CA ARG A 175 -6.31 -10.95 1.87
C ARG A 175 -6.57 -11.42 3.30
N ALA A 176 -7.78 -11.23 3.83
CA ALA A 176 -8.16 -11.75 5.15
C ALA A 176 -8.13 -13.28 5.17
N GLU A 177 -8.67 -13.94 4.15
CA GLU A 177 -8.63 -15.41 4.02
C GLU A 177 -7.20 -15.96 3.97
N LEU A 178 -6.28 -15.27 3.28
CA LEU A 178 -4.86 -15.65 3.26
C LEU A 178 -4.19 -15.48 4.63
N LEU A 179 -4.45 -14.36 5.32
CA LEU A 179 -3.92 -14.11 6.66
C LEU A 179 -4.47 -15.10 7.70
N GLU A 180 -5.74 -15.49 7.58
CA GLU A 180 -6.34 -16.50 8.46
C GLU A 180 -5.63 -17.86 8.32
N ARG A 181 -5.28 -18.27 7.09
CA ARG A 181 -4.49 -19.49 6.85
C ARG A 181 -3.10 -19.38 7.48
N GLU A 182 -2.41 -18.27 7.27
CA GLU A 182 -1.08 -18.03 7.84
C GLU A 182 -1.08 -18.07 9.38
N VAL A 183 -2.11 -17.49 10.02
CA VAL A 183 -2.27 -17.55 11.48
C VAL A 183 -2.48 -18.99 11.98
N LEU A 184 -3.18 -19.84 11.23
CA LEU A 184 -3.37 -21.25 11.59
C LEU A 184 -2.05 -22.00 11.51
N ASP A 185 -1.30 -21.84 10.43
CA ASP A 185 0.00 -22.50 10.23
C ASP A 185 0.98 -22.12 11.35
N LEU A 186 1.08 -20.82 11.68
CA LEU A 186 1.92 -20.33 12.77
C LEU A 186 1.48 -20.84 14.15
N ARG A 187 0.18 -21.07 14.36
CA ARG A 187 -0.33 -21.67 15.61
C ARG A 187 0.06 -23.14 15.73
N GLU A 188 0.00 -23.89 14.63
CA GLU A 188 0.45 -25.28 14.61
C GLU A 188 1.95 -25.38 14.87
N GLU A 189 2.76 -24.53 14.23
CA GLU A 189 4.20 -24.45 14.48
C GLU A 189 4.52 -24.07 15.93
N ASN A 190 3.84 -23.08 16.50
CA ASN A 190 4.04 -22.76 17.92
C ASN A 190 3.65 -23.92 18.84
N ARG A 191 2.63 -24.71 18.47
CA ARG A 191 2.23 -25.89 19.24
C ARG A 191 3.33 -26.94 19.23
N THR A 192 3.93 -27.23 18.07
CA THR A 192 5.03 -28.21 17.97
C THR A 192 6.24 -27.75 18.74
N LEU A 193 6.66 -26.49 18.60
CA LEU A 193 7.77 -25.91 19.36
C LEU A 193 7.53 -25.95 20.88
N THR A 194 6.28 -25.77 21.32
CA THR A 194 5.93 -25.86 22.75
C THR A 194 6.10 -27.30 23.27
N LEU A 195 5.70 -28.30 22.47
CA LEU A 195 5.89 -29.71 22.81
C LEU A 195 7.37 -30.09 22.84
N GLU A 196 8.16 -29.67 21.85
CA GLU A 196 9.61 -29.88 21.81
C GLU A 196 10.29 -29.24 23.02
N LYS A 197 9.92 -27.99 23.35
CA LYS A 197 10.42 -27.29 24.54
C LYS A 197 10.07 -28.06 25.82
N ALA A 198 8.86 -28.60 25.93
CA ALA A 198 8.44 -29.37 27.09
C ALA A 198 9.26 -30.66 27.29
N ASP A 199 9.74 -31.30 26.22
CA ASP A 199 10.65 -32.45 26.29
C ASP A 199 12.11 -32.05 26.62
N LEU A 200 12.55 -30.87 26.18
CA LEU A 200 13.92 -30.40 26.41
C LEU A 200 14.14 -29.85 27.84
N VAL A 201 13.13 -29.21 28.44
CA VAL A 201 13.20 -28.67 29.81
C VAL A 201 13.66 -29.70 30.85
N PRO A 202 13.04 -30.89 30.98
CA PRO A 202 13.47 -31.86 31.99
C PRO A 202 14.88 -32.40 31.71
N LYS A 203 15.28 -32.55 30.44
CA LYS A 203 16.65 -32.96 30.08
C LYS A 203 17.68 -31.92 30.49
N LEU A 204 17.32 -30.64 30.36
CA LEU A 204 18.16 -29.53 30.81
C LEU A 204 18.28 -29.51 32.33
N GLU A 205 17.17 -29.66 33.06
CA GLU A 205 17.16 -29.72 34.54
C GLU A 205 17.99 -30.91 35.04
N GLU A 206 17.87 -32.08 34.41
CA GLU A 206 18.67 -33.26 34.76
C GLU A 206 20.16 -33.02 34.49
N ALA A 207 20.51 -32.42 33.35
CA ALA A 207 21.88 -32.05 33.03
C ALA A 207 22.46 -31.02 34.02
N GLN A 208 21.67 -30.03 34.42
CA GLN A 208 22.04 -29.05 35.44
C GLN A 208 22.26 -29.72 36.80
N GLY A 209 21.36 -30.61 37.22
CA GLY A 209 21.51 -31.39 38.45
C GLY A 209 22.77 -32.26 38.44
N ARG A 210 23.09 -32.91 37.31
CA ARG A 210 24.35 -33.65 37.12
C ARG A 210 25.57 -32.72 37.29
N MET A 211 25.54 -31.54 36.67
CA MET A 211 26.63 -30.55 36.77
C MET A 211 26.82 -30.02 38.19
N GLU A 212 25.75 -29.76 38.93
CA GLU A 212 25.81 -29.37 40.34
C GLU A 212 26.38 -30.49 41.21
N GLY A 213 25.97 -31.74 40.95
CA GLY A 213 26.56 -32.93 41.58
C GLY A 213 28.06 -33.03 41.34
N TYR A 214 28.51 -32.86 40.10
CA TYR A 214 29.94 -32.84 39.76
C TYR A 214 30.69 -31.71 40.47
N ARG A 215 30.11 -30.51 40.54
CA ARG A 215 30.71 -29.37 41.29
C ARG A 215 30.81 -29.65 42.78
N PHE A 216 29.78 -30.26 43.38
CA PHE A 216 29.79 -30.65 44.78
C PHE A 216 30.89 -31.68 45.06
N ASP A 217 30.97 -32.74 44.27
CA ASP A 217 31.99 -33.79 44.40
C ASP A 217 33.41 -33.23 44.22
N ALA A 218 33.62 -32.36 43.23
CA ALA A 218 34.89 -31.66 43.02
C ALA A 218 35.28 -30.79 44.24
N SER A 219 34.30 -30.14 44.89
CA SER A 219 34.55 -29.37 46.11
C SER A 219 34.91 -30.27 47.31
N GLN A 220 34.20 -31.39 47.50
CA GLN A 220 34.48 -32.31 48.61
C GLN A 220 35.83 -32.98 48.46
N THR A 221 36.19 -33.42 47.25
CA THR A 221 37.50 -34.00 46.95
C THR A 221 38.64 -33.00 47.17
N ALA A 222 38.47 -31.73 46.76
CA ALA A 222 39.45 -30.67 47.04
C ALA A 222 39.62 -30.42 48.56
N LYS A 223 38.51 -30.34 49.32
CA LYS A 223 38.54 -30.17 50.79
C LYS A 223 39.21 -31.36 51.49
N ALA A 224 38.88 -32.58 51.07
CA ALA A 224 39.45 -33.82 51.56
C ALA A 224 40.98 -33.83 51.37
N PHE A 225 41.43 -33.48 50.17
CA PHE A 225 42.85 -33.39 49.87
C PHE A 225 43.55 -32.35 50.76
N ALA A 226 42.98 -31.16 50.92
CA ALA A 226 43.52 -30.12 51.81
C ALA A 226 43.58 -30.58 53.28
N MET A 227 42.55 -31.26 53.78
CA MET A 227 42.54 -31.81 55.14
C MET A 227 43.54 -32.96 55.33
N LEU A 228 43.74 -33.82 54.33
CA LEU A 228 44.75 -34.87 54.36
C LEU A 228 46.15 -34.26 54.42
N VAL A 229 46.45 -33.27 53.58
CA VAL A 229 47.72 -32.53 53.61
C VAL A 229 47.94 -31.92 55.00
N ALA A 230 46.91 -31.30 55.59
CA ALA A 230 46.98 -30.76 56.95
C ALA A 230 47.20 -31.85 58.03
N LEU A 231 46.56 -33.01 57.91
CA LEU A 231 46.75 -34.14 58.84
C LEU A 231 48.18 -34.68 58.79
N VAL A 232 48.73 -34.90 57.58
CA VAL A 232 50.10 -35.41 57.39
C VAL A 232 51.13 -34.41 57.89
N THR A 233 50.93 -33.11 57.65
CA THR A 233 51.87 -32.06 58.07
C THR A 233 51.79 -31.70 59.56
N THR A 234 50.60 -31.70 60.16
CA THR A 234 50.41 -31.20 61.55
C THR A 234 50.13 -32.29 62.60
N GLY A 235 49.72 -33.50 62.19
CA GLY A 235 49.50 -34.63 63.09
C GLY A 235 48.31 -34.53 64.05
N ARG A 236 47.34 -33.65 63.79
CA ARG A 236 46.19 -33.45 64.71
C ARG A 236 45.08 -34.47 64.47
N ASP A 237 44.69 -35.20 65.51
CA ASP A 237 43.56 -36.15 65.48
C ASP A 237 42.22 -35.52 65.05
N ARG A 238 42.02 -34.22 65.33
CA ARG A 238 40.83 -33.49 64.88
C ARG A 238 40.66 -33.48 63.35
N CYS A 239 41.76 -33.48 62.59
CA CYS A 239 41.72 -33.56 61.13
C CYS A 239 41.30 -34.95 60.65
N ARG A 240 41.73 -36.01 61.35
CA ARG A 240 41.30 -37.39 61.08
C ARG A 240 39.81 -37.56 61.36
N THR A 241 39.32 -37.08 62.49
CA THR A 241 37.88 -37.14 62.83
C THR A 241 37.02 -36.36 61.83
N ALA A 242 37.48 -35.20 61.36
CA ALA A 242 36.78 -34.40 60.36
C ALA A 242 36.74 -35.08 58.98
N LEU A 243 37.83 -35.73 58.54
CA LEU A 243 37.87 -36.50 57.30
C LEU A 243 36.91 -37.70 57.34
N LEU A 244 36.82 -38.39 58.48
CA LEU A 244 35.90 -39.52 58.64
C LEU A 244 34.42 -39.11 58.62
N SER A 245 34.10 -37.87 58.99
CA SER A 245 32.71 -37.36 59.00
C SER A 245 32.32 -36.58 57.74
N MET A 246 33.22 -36.43 56.77
CA MET A 246 32.91 -35.72 55.53
C MET A 246 31.93 -36.50 54.64
N PRO A 247 30.98 -35.80 54.00
CA PRO A 247 30.06 -36.43 53.08
C PRO A 247 30.81 -37.03 51.89
N ARG A 248 30.54 -38.31 51.61
CA ARG A 248 31.17 -39.05 50.53
C ARG A 248 30.81 -38.47 49.16
N PRO A 249 31.78 -38.18 48.27
CA PRO A 249 31.51 -37.83 46.89
C PRO A 249 30.86 -39.01 46.16
N ARG A 250 29.88 -38.70 45.31
CA ARG A 250 29.01 -39.71 44.71
C ARG A 250 29.57 -40.27 43.40
N GLN A 251 30.23 -39.43 42.61
CA GLN A 251 30.76 -39.74 41.28
C GLN A 251 32.24 -39.34 41.17
N VAL A 252 32.58 -38.05 41.24
CA VAL A 252 33.95 -37.58 40.99
C VAL A 252 34.84 -37.81 42.21
N GLY A 253 35.97 -38.50 42.01
CA GLY A 253 36.93 -38.82 43.08
C GLY A 253 36.41 -39.81 44.13
N LYS A 254 35.33 -40.55 43.81
CA LYS A 254 34.77 -41.61 44.66
C LYS A 254 35.81 -42.69 45.01
N ASP A 255 36.62 -43.11 44.04
CA ASP A 255 37.64 -44.14 44.24
C ASP A 255 38.78 -43.63 45.13
N VAL A 256 39.18 -42.37 44.93
CA VAL A 256 40.17 -41.68 45.77
C VAL A 256 39.65 -41.56 47.21
N TRP A 257 38.37 -41.21 47.37
CA TRP A 257 37.74 -41.15 48.69
C TRP A 257 37.64 -42.52 49.37
N GLN A 258 37.34 -43.60 48.62
CA GLN A 258 37.31 -44.96 49.18
C GLN A 258 38.69 -45.40 49.68
N ARG A 259 39.74 -45.18 48.87
CA ARG A 259 41.13 -45.47 49.29
C ARG A 259 41.54 -44.60 50.47
N LEU A 260 41.14 -43.33 50.49
CA LEU A 260 41.41 -42.44 51.63
C LEU A 260 40.74 -42.94 52.91
N GLN A 261 39.50 -43.42 52.83
CA GLN A 261 38.80 -44.00 53.97
C GLN A 261 39.48 -45.29 54.44
N GLY A 262 39.81 -46.21 53.54
CA GLY A 262 40.56 -47.44 53.87
C GLY A 262 41.91 -47.16 54.53
N PHE A 263 42.63 -46.14 54.05
CA PHE A 263 43.86 -45.65 54.68
C PHE A 263 43.64 -45.09 56.10
N LEU A 264 42.54 -44.36 56.33
CA LEU A 264 42.23 -43.73 57.63
C LEU A 264 41.65 -44.70 58.67
N THR A 265 40.90 -45.73 58.24
CA THR A 265 40.31 -46.76 59.11
C THR A 265 41.25 -47.94 59.33
N GLY A 266 42.17 -48.18 58.39
CA GLY A 266 43.17 -49.25 58.45
C GLY A 266 42.74 -50.56 57.77
N ASP A 267 41.69 -50.51 56.95
CA ASP A 267 41.03 -51.69 56.35
C ASP A 267 41.55 -52.09 54.95
N ASP A 268 42.48 -51.33 54.35
CA ASP A 268 43.08 -51.74 53.07
C ASP A 268 44.14 -52.85 53.28
N ASP A 269 43.84 -54.03 52.72
CA ASP A 269 44.60 -55.30 52.75
C ASP A 269 45.97 -55.25 52.03
N ASP A 270 46.79 -54.24 52.27
CA ASP A 270 48.22 -54.29 51.98
C ASP A 270 49.01 -53.81 53.19
N GLU A 271 49.50 -54.80 53.94
CA GLU A 271 50.31 -54.72 55.16
C GLU A 271 49.63 -54.05 56.36
N GLY A 272 49.32 -54.86 57.38
CA GLY A 272 48.77 -54.48 58.70
C GLY A 272 49.64 -53.53 59.53
N MET A 273 49.88 -52.33 59.00
CA MET A 273 50.66 -51.25 59.58
C MET A 273 49.72 -50.15 60.11
N PRO A 274 49.80 -49.80 61.40
CA PRO A 274 49.08 -48.66 61.98
C PRO A 274 49.37 -47.37 61.18
N PHE A 275 48.36 -46.52 61.02
CA PHE A 275 48.43 -45.24 60.27
C PHE A 275 49.70 -44.42 60.59
N GLU A 276 50.08 -44.36 61.87
CA GLU A 276 51.26 -43.64 62.38
C GLU A 276 52.59 -44.16 61.83
N ARG A 277 52.67 -45.44 61.45
CA ARG A 277 53.85 -46.03 60.79
C ARG A 277 53.89 -45.74 59.30
N ARG A 278 52.75 -45.80 58.60
CA ARG A 278 52.66 -45.46 57.16
C ARG A 278 53.06 -44.00 56.91
N ARG A 279 52.67 -43.06 57.78
CA ARG A 279 53.12 -41.66 57.73
C ARG A 279 54.65 -41.49 57.63
N ARG A 280 55.41 -42.26 58.41
CA ARG A 280 56.88 -42.16 58.45
C ARG A 280 57.58 -42.71 57.20
N SER A 281 56.87 -43.49 56.37
CA SER A 281 57.42 -44.02 55.12
C SER A 281 57.40 -42.99 54.00
N TYR A 282 56.36 -42.16 53.92
CA TYR A 282 56.22 -41.11 52.90
C TYR A 282 56.97 -39.80 53.22
N GLU A 283 57.35 -39.54 54.47
CA GLU A 283 58.20 -38.39 54.83
C GLU A 283 59.69 -38.56 54.41
N ARG A 284 60.05 -39.66 53.72
CA ARG A 284 61.42 -40.00 53.31
C ARG A 284 61.67 -40.05 51.79
N GLU A 285 60.67 -39.72 50.98
CA GLU A 285 60.79 -39.54 49.52
C GLU A 285 60.37 -38.11 49.15
#